data_AF-A0A445FD22-F1
#
_entry.id   AF-A0A445FD22-F1
#
_cell.length_a   1.000
_cell.length_b   1.000
_cell.length_c   1.000
_cell.angle_alpha   90.00
_cell.angle_beta   90.00
_cell.angle_gamma   90.00
#
_symmetry.space_group_name_H-M   'P 1'
#
loop_
_entity.id
_entity.type
_entity.pdbx_description
1 polymer ?
#
loop_
_entity_poly.entity_id
_entity_poly.type
_entity_poly.pdbx_seq_one_letter_code
_entity_poly.pdbx_strand_id
1 'polypeptide(L)'
;MASSSYSNSPCAACKFLRRKCMPDCIFSPYFPPEEPQKFANVHKIFGASNVSKLLNEVQPHQREDAVNSLAYEAEARIKDPVYGCVGAISVLQRQVIRLQKELDATNADLIRYTCNEMPTTQDGRRIIGEGGGGGGSSLGQSPGYYYPSPWNNDPLGDGYHRGDNI
;
A
#
# COMPACT_ATOMS: atom_id res chain seq x y z
N MET A 1 7.43 25.24 -19.10
CA MET A 1 8.69 25.33 -18.31
C MET A 1 8.48 26.40 -17.26
N ALA A 2 8.24 26.02 -16.00
CA ALA A 2 7.99 26.99 -14.94
C ALA A 2 9.33 27.65 -14.57
N SER A 3 9.47 28.91 -14.98
CA SER A 3 10.62 29.75 -14.66
C SER A 3 10.76 29.85 -13.14
N SER A 4 11.88 29.34 -12.61
CA SER A 4 12.29 29.53 -11.22
C SER A 4 12.50 31.03 -10.99
N SER A 5 11.46 31.74 -10.59
CA SER A 5 11.58 33.12 -10.15
C SER A 5 12.41 33.10 -8.87
N TYR A 6 13.68 33.47 -8.96
CA TYR A 6 14.47 33.92 -7.83
C TYR A 6 13.79 35.16 -7.25
N SER A 7 12.80 34.93 -6.37
CA SER A 7 12.28 35.98 -5.51
C SER A 7 13.42 36.38 -4.58
N ASN A 8 13.66 37.69 -4.42
CA ASN A 8 14.66 38.23 -3.48
C ASN A 8 14.39 37.87 -2.01
N SER A 9 13.36 37.07 -1.73
CA SER A 9 12.98 36.57 -0.41
C SER A 9 13.75 35.30 -0.05
N PRO A 10 14.27 35.18 1.19
CA PRO A 10 14.89 33.95 1.65
C PRO A 10 13.88 32.80 1.69
N CYS A 11 14.34 31.59 1.38
CA CYS A 11 13.54 30.37 1.54
C CYS A 11 13.05 30.19 3.00
N ALA A 12 12.01 29.38 3.21
CA ALA A 12 11.44 29.16 4.54
C ALA A 12 12.48 28.68 5.56
N ALA A 13 13.42 27.82 5.14
CA ALA A 13 14.50 27.33 5.98
C ALA A 13 15.43 28.45 6.46
N CYS A 14 15.95 29.26 5.54
CA CYS A 14 16.87 30.34 5.88
C CYS A 14 16.18 31.45 6.67
N LYS A 15 14.90 31.73 6.37
CA LYS A 15 14.07 32.65 7.14
C LYS A 15 13.90 32.16 8.58
N PHE A 16 13.58 30.89 8.79
CA PHE A 16 13.43 30.29 10.12
C PHE A 16 14.75 30.27 10.90
N LEU A 17 15.86 29.91 10.25
CA LEU A 17 17.19 29.87 10.85
C LEU A 17 17.85 31.25 11.00
N ARG A 18 17.18 32.33 10.56
CA ARG A 18 17.66 33.72 10.61
C ARG A 18 19.05 33.91 9.97
N ARG A 19 19.29 33.24 8.84
CA ARG A 19 20.55 33.33 8.06
C ARG A 19 20.29 33.78 6.62
N LYS A 20 21.34 34.26 5.94
CA LYS A 20 21.27 34.64 4.53
C LYS A 20 20.98 33.41 3.66
N CYS A 21 20.06 33.55 2.70
CA CYS A 21 19.80 32.54 1.68
C CYS A 21 20.72 32.80 0.49
N MET A 22 21.63 31.86 0.21
CA MET A 22 22.56 31.94 -0.91
C MET A 22 21.96 31.31 -2.18
N PRO A 23 22.42 31.68 -3.39
CA PRO A 23 21.88 31.16 -4.64
C PRO A 23 21.96 29.63 -4.80
N ASP A 24 22.90 28.99 -4.10
CA ASP A 24 23.18 27.56 -4.03
C ASP A 24 22.59 26.87 -2.78
N CYS A 25 21.65 27.53 -2.10
CA CYS A 25 21.06 27.00 -0.87
C CYS A 25 20.32 25.68 -1.11
N ILE A 26 20.79 24.60 -0.48
CA ILE A 26 20.22 23.24 -0.62
C ILE A 26 18.73 23.15 -0.22
N PHE A 27 18.27 24.05 0.65
CA PHE A 27 16.89 24.05 1.14
C PHE A 27 15.94 24.84 0.24
N SER A 28 16.47 25.77 -0.57
CA SER A 28 15.66 26.70 -1.34
C SER A 28 14.70 26.04 -2.32
N PRO A 29 15.08 24.97 -3.06
CA PRO A 29 14.16 24.32 -3.99
C PRO A 29 12.97 23.62 -3.31
N TYR A 30 13.11 23.20 -2.04
CA TYR A 30 12.16 22.30 -1.38
C TYR A 30 11.34 22.95 -0.26
N PHE A 31 11.79 24.10 0.25
CA PHE A 31 11.15 24.85 1.33
C PHE A 31 10.85 26.29 0.88
N PRO A 32 9.84 26.48 0.02
CA PRO A 32 9.46 27.79 -0.47
C PRO A 32 8.96 28.69 0.66
N PRO A 33 9.13 30.02 0.57
CA PRO A 33 8.73 30.96 1.62
C PRO A 33 7.23 30.95 1.94
N GLU A 34 6.39 30.49 1.00
CA GLU A 34 4.93 30.33 1.14
C GLU A 34 4.55 29.20 2.11
N GLU A 35 5.46 28.26 2.38
CA GLU A 35 5.22 27.08 3.23
C GLU A 35 6.12 27.08 4.49
N PRO A 36 6.04 28.09 5.36
CA PRO A 36 6.93 28.19 6.52
C PRO A 36 6.74 27.05 7.54
N GLN A 37 5.52 26.53 7.67
CA GLN A 37 5.20 25.43 8.59
C GLN A 37 5.86 24.11 8.18
N LYS A 38 6.05 23.88 6.87
CA LYS A 38 6.71 22.68 6.36
C LYS A 38 8.12 22.56 6.93
N PHE A 39 8.92 23.63 6.86
CA PHE A 39 10.26 23.63 7.45
C PHE A 39 10.23 23.61 8.98
N ALA A 40 9.30 24.33 9.62
CA ALA A 40 9.21 24.36 11.08
C ALA A 40 8.97 22.96 11.68
N ASN A 41 8.06 22.19 11.10
CA ASN A 41 7.76 20.82 11.52
C ASN A 41 8.97 19.91 11.29
N VAL A 42 9.53 19.92 10.06
CA VAL A 42 10.70 19.12 9.71
C VAL A 42 11.90 19.44 10.61
N HIS A 43 12.16 20.71 10.88
CA HIS A 43 13.21 21.15 11.80
C HIS A 43 12.97 20.65 13.23
N LYS A 44 11.72 20.72 13.72
CA LYS A 44 11.39 20.29 15.08
C LYS A 44 11.55 18.78 15.28
N ILE A 45 11.24 17.97 14.27
CA ILE A 45 11.27 16.51 14.37
C ILE A 45 12.64 15.93 13.99
N PHE A 46 13.22 16.39 12.89
CA PHE A 46 14.46 15.81 12.35
C PHE A 46 15.68 16.70 12.57
N GLY A 47 15.50 18.03 12.65
CA GLY A 47 16.59 18.99 12.75
C GLY A 47 17.22 19.35 11.41
N ALA A 48 17.61 20.62 11.23
CA ALA A 48 18.16 21.12 9.96
C ALA A 48 19.43 20.36 9.52
N SER A 49 20.31 20.00 10.45
CA SER A 49 21.57 19.32 10.13
C SER A 49 21.33 17.91 9.59
N ASN A 50 20.39 17.16 10.14
CA ASN A 50 20.08 15.80 9.67
C ASN A 50 19.42 15.85 8.30
N VAL A 51 18.48 16.78 8.09
CA VAL A 51 17.84 16.99 6.78
C VAL A 51 18.88 17.41 5.74
N SER A 52 19.82 18.28 6.10
CA SER A 52 20.93 18.67 5.22
C SER A 52 21.81 17.48 4.83
N LYS A 53 22.14 16.60 5.78
CA LYS A 53 22.94 15.40 5.51
C LYS A 53 22.20 14.46 4.57
N LEU A 54 20.95 14.13 4.90
CA LEU A 54 20.09 13.27 4.09
C LEU A 54 19.93 13.79 2.67
N LEU A 55 19.70 15.10 2.49
CA LEU A 55 19.60 15.70 1.16
C LEU A 55 20.89 15.59 0.35
N ASN A 56 22.06 15.56 0.98
CA ASN A 56 23.32 15.34 0.27
C ASN A 56 23.53 13.87 -0.13
N GLU A 57 23.01 12.93 0.66
CA GLU A 57 23.09 11.48 0.40
C GLU A 57 22.07 11.02 -0.66
N VAL A 58 20.91 11.69 -0.74
CA VAL A 58 19.84 11.38 -1.70
C VAL A 58 20.14 11.99 -3.09
N GLN A 59 19.89 11.19 -4.13
CA GLN A 59 20.06 11.62 -5.52
C GLN A 59 19.17 12.84 -5.83
N PRO A 60 19.62 13.82 -6.64
CA PRO A 60 18.88 15.06 -6.86
C PRO A 60 17.42 14.89 -7.27
N HIS A 61 17.12 13.90 -8.11
CA HIS A 61 15.75 13.65 -8.60
C HIS A 61 14.80 13.09 -7.53
N GLN A 62 15.32 12.55 -6.42
CA GLN A 62 14.52 11.98 -5.32
C GLN A 62 14.37 12.95 -4.14
N ARG A 63 15.09 14.08 -4.15
CA ARG A 63 15.12 15.01 -3.00
C ARG A 63 13.78 15.66 -2.72
N GLU A 64 13.00 15.93 -3.77
CA GLU A 64 11.65 16.49 -3.63
C GLU A 64 10.74 15.50 -2.89
N ASP A 65 10.70 14.25 -3.35
CA ASP A 65 9.94 13.18 -2.70
C ASP A 65 10.40 12.96 -1.25
N ALA A 66 11.72 12.91 -1.01
CA ALA A 66 12.27 12.78 0.33
C ALA A 66 11.81 13.90 1.26
N VAL A 67 11.84 15.17 0.81
CA VAL A 67 11.36 16.30 1.62
C VAL A 67 9.85 16.23 1.86
N ASN A 68 9.07 15.78 0.88
CA ASN A 68 7.63 15.60 1.03
C ASN A 68 7.32 14.51 2.06
N SER A 69 8.04 13.38 2.04
CA SER A 69 7.94 12.33 3.06
C SER A 69 8.30 12.84 4.45
N LEU A 70 9.42 13.55 4.61
CA LEU A 70 9.82 14.13 5.89
C LEU A 70 8.80 15.15 6.40
N ALA A 71 8.24 15.97 5.52
CA ALA A 71 7.21 16.94 5.89
C ALA A 71 5.95 16.25 6.44
N TYR A 72 5.48 15.22 5.74
CA TYR A 72 4.34 14.42 6.18
C TYR A 72 4.60 13.73 7.52
N GLU A 73 5.75 13.06 7.67
CA GLU A 73 6.13 12.37 8.90
C GLU A 73 6.26 13.34 10.08
N ALA A 74 6.88 14.50 9.83
CA ALA A 74 7.02 15.52 10.85
C ALA A 74 5.66 16.05 11.30
N GLU A 75 4.78 16.40 10.35
CA GLU A 75 3.43 16.86 10.65
C GLU A 75 2.63 15.79 11.42
N ALA A 76 2.70 14.53 11.01
CA ALA A 76 2.05 13.43 11.70
C ALA A 76 2.54 13.30 13.15
N ARG A 77 3.85 13.40 13.39
CA ARG A 77 4.43 13.37 14.75
C ARG A 77 4.10 14.61 15.58
N ILE A 78 3.83 15.76 14.96
CA ILE A 78 3.32 16.94 15.67
C ILE A 78 1.87 16.73 16.12
N LYS A 79 1.02 16.13 15.27
CA LYS A 79 -0.38 15.83 15.58
C LYS A 79 -0.53 14.70 16.59
N ASP A 80 0.30 13.67 16.48
CA ASP A 80 0.38 12.53 17.39
C ASP A 80 1.83 12.34 17.87
N PRO A 81 2.19 12.91 19.04
CA PRO A 81 3.53 12.79 19.59
C PRO A 81 3.95 11.37 19.99
N VAL A 82 2.98 10.46 20.15
CA VAL A 82 3.23 9.08 20.59
C VAL A 82 3.48 8.19 19.39
N TYR A 83 2.55 8.15 18.43
CA TYR A 83 2.61 7.22 17.30
C TYR A 83 2.94 7.87 15.95
N GLY A 84 2.70 9.17 15.79
CA GLY A 84 2.94 9.88 14.53
C GLY A 84 2.31 9.17 13.32
N CYS A 85 3.08 8.97 12.26
CA CYS A 85 2.63 8.25 11.06
C CYS A 85 2.36 6.75 11.31
N VAL A 86 2.93 6.13 12.34
CA VAL A 86 2.69 4.72 12.70
C VAL A 86 1.25 4.49 13.14
N GLY A 87 0.60 5.51 13.73
CA GLY A 87 -0.82 5.47 14.05
C GLY A 87 -1.68 5.32 12.79
N ALA A 88 -1.36 6.09 11.73
CA ALA A 88 -2.03 6.00 10.44
C ALA A 88 -1.82 4.62 9.79
N ILE A 89 -0.58 4.09 9.83
CA ILE A 89 -0.26 2.75 9.34
C ILE A 89 -1.13 1.70 10.05
N SER A 90 -1.22 1.77 11.39
CA SER A 90 -1.98 0.83 12.20
C SER A 90 -3.50 0.87 11.91
N VAL A 91 -4.05 2.05 11.63
CA VAL A 91 -5.45 2.20 11.22
C VAL A 91 -5.66 1.58 9.83
N LEU A 92 -4.78 1.89 8.87
CA LEU A 92 -4.88 1.37 7.51
C LEU A 92 -4.74 -0.16 7.47
N GLN A 93 -3.81 -0.75 8.23
CA GLN A 93 -3.66 -2.20 8.33
C GLN A 93 -4.92 -2.88 8.85
N ARG A 94 -5.56 -2.34 9.89
CA ARG A 94 -6.85 -2.84 10.39
C ARG A 94 -7.96 -2.73 9.34
N GLN A 95 -7.98 -1.63 8.60
CA GLN A 95 -8.96 -1.41 7.53
C GLN A 95 -8.80 -2.41 6.39
N VAL A 96 -7.56 -2.69 5.96
CA VAL A 96 -7.26 -3.71 4.95
C VAL A 96 -7.78 -5.07 5.40
N ILE A 97 -7.47 -5.49 6.63
CA ILE A 97 -7.96 -6.77 7.18
C ILE A 97 -9.49 -6.81 7.22
N ARG A 98 -10.14 -5.73 7.67
CA ARG A 98 -11.59 -5.64 7.75
C ARG A 98 -12.24 -5.76 6.36
N LEU A 99 -11.72 -5.03 5.38
CA LEU A 99 -12.23 -5.05 4.01
C LEU A 99 -12.01 -6.41 3.35
N GLN A 100 -10.87 -7.06 3.60
CA GLN A 100 -10.62 -8.41 3.09
C GLN A 100 -11.65 -9.41 3.65
N LYS A 101 -11.93 -9.37 4.96
CA LYS A 101 -12.96 -10.23 5.56
C LYS A 101 -14.36 -10.00 4.98
N GLU A 102 -14.71 -8.74 4.72
CA GLU A 102 -16.00 -8.37 4.13
C GLU A 102 -16.12 -8.88 2.68
N LEU A 103 -15.03 -8.79 1.92
CA LEU A 103 -14.94 -9.34 0.58
C LEU A 103 -15.06 -10.87 0.59
N ASP A 104 -14.35 -11.55 1.49
CA ASP A 104 -14.37 -13.02 1.60
C ASP A 104 -15.77 -13.52 1.99
N ALA A 105 -16.44 -12.85 2.93
CA ALA A 105 -17.82 -13.17 3.32
C ALA A 105 -18.79 -12.98 2.15
N THR A 106 -18.68 -11.87 1.43
CA THR A 106 -19.54 -11.59 0.26
C THR A 106 -19.31 -12.61 -0.86
N ASN A 107 -18.06 -12.98 -1.12
CA ASN A 107 -17.72 -14.02 -2.10
C ASN A 107 -18.29 -15.38 -1.70
N ALA A 108 -18.22 -15.74 -0.41
CA ALA A 108 -18.85 -16.95 0.10
C ALA A 108 -20.37 -16.92 -0.08
N ASP A 109 -21.02 -15.77 0.14
CA ASP A 109 -22.45 -15.59 -0.09
C ASP A 109 -22.81 -15.78 -1.56
N LEU A 110 -22.07 -15.16 -2.48
CA LEU A 110 -22.27 -15.31 -3.92
C LEU A 110 -22.15 -16.78 -4.35
N ILE A 111 -21.11 -17.49 -3.90
CA ILE A 111 -20.94 -18.92 -4.19
C ILE A 111 -22.15 -19.73 -3.70
N ARG A 112 -22.64 -19.44 -2.47
CA ARG A 112 -23.83 -20.11 -1.93
C ARG A 112 -25.06 -19.87 -2.81
N TYR A 113 -25.28 -18.64 -3.28
CA TYR A 113 -26.41 -18.33 -4.17
C TYR A 113 -26.28 -19.04 -5.52
N THR A 114 -25.12 -19.00 -6.16
CA THR A 114 -24.92 -19.63 -7.47
C THR A 114 -24.95 -21.16 -7.43
N CYS A 115 -24.55 -21.77 -6.30
CA CYS A 115 -24.60 -23.22 -6.12
C CYS A 115 -25.99 -23.73 -5.69
N ASN A 116 -26.83 -22.88 -5.07
CA ASN A 116 -28.19 -23.25 -4.67
C ASN A 116 -29.23 -23.08 -5.79
N GLU A 117 -28.88 -22.50 -6.94
CA GLU A 117 -29.74 -22.53 -8.13
C GLU A 117 -29.67 -23.90 -8.83
N MET A 118 -30.28 -24.91 -8.21
CA MET A 118 -30.78 -26.10 -8.92
C MET A 118 -32.30 -26.21 -8.69
N PRO A 119 -33.14 -26.25 -9.75
CA PRO A 119 -34.58 -26.17 -9.62
C PRO A 119 -35.17 -27.43 -8.98
N THR A 120 -36.11 -27.20 -8.07
CA THR A 120 -37.07 -28.19 -7.59
C THR A 120 -37.96 -28.59 -8.76
N THR A 121 -37.67 -29.71 -9.46
CA THR A 121 -38.69 -30.40 -10.26
C THR A 121 -39.27 -31.52 -9.42
N GLN A 122 -40.35 -31.19 -8.71
CA GLN A 122 -41.27 -32.14 -8.13
C GLN A 122 -42.29 -32.47 -9.23
N ASP A 123 -42.23 -33.67 -9.81
CA ASP A 123 -43.41 -34.26 -10.46
C ASP A 123 -43.41 -35.78 -10.34
N GLY A 124 -44.55 -36.35 -9.96
CA GLY A 124 -44.64 -37.67 -9.34
C GLY A 124 -44.91 -38.83 -10.28
N ARG A 125 -44.43 -40.03 -9.92
CA ARG A 125 -45.16 -41.31 -10.07
C ARG A 125 -44.51 -42.44 -9.26
N ARG A 126 -45.26 -43.01 -8.31
CA ARG A 126 -44.97 -44.35 -7.77
C ARG A 126 -45.28 -45.37 -8.87
N ILE A 127 -44.29 -46.12 -9.33
CA ILE A 127 -44.48 -47.42 -10.00
C ILE A 127 -43.41 -48.37 -9.46
N ILE A 128 -43.86 -49.55 -9.07
CA ILE A 128 -43.12 -50.69 -8.54
C ILE A 128 -42.41 -51.36 -9.73
N GLY A 129 -41.11 -51.69 -9.60
CA GLY A 129 -40.40 -52.45 -10.64
C GLY A 129 -38.98 -52.82 -10.21
N GLU A 130 -38.77 -54.13 -10.00
CA GLU A 130 -37.49 -54.79 -9.80
C GLU A 130 -36.52 -54.58 -10.98
N GLY A 131 -35.20 -54.52 -10.71
CA GLY A 131 -34.18 -54.57 -11.76
C GLY A 131 -32.85 -53.97 -11.32
N GLY A 132 -31.80 -54.79 -11.22
CA GLY A 132 -30.53 -54.44 -10.59
C GLY A 132 -29.48 -53.76 -11.47
N GLY A 133 -28.37 -53.41 -10.81
CA GLY A 133 -27.03 -53.43 -11.39
C GLY A 133 -26.41 -52.09 -11.80
N GLY A 134 -25.22 -51.83 -11.25
CA GLY A 134 -24.14 -51.12 -11.97
C GLY A 134 -23.88 -49.68 -11.55
N GLY A 135 -22.77 -49.47 -10.84
CA GLY A 135 -22.24 -48.15 -10.53
C GLY A 135 -21.63 -47.44 -11.74
N GLY A 136 -21.45 -46.12 -11.61
CA GLY A 136 -20.76 -45.30 -12.60
C GLY A 136 -20.97 -43.80 -12.32
N SER A 137 -20.15 -43.24 -11.44
CA SER A 137 -20.04 -41.80 -11.21
C SER A 137 -19.53 -41.12 -12.49
N SER A 138 -20.40 -40.39 -13.19
CA SER A 138 -19.99 -39.48 -14.27
C SER A 138 -19.94 -38.06 -13.71
N LEU A 139 -18.71 -37.58 -13.53
CA LEU A 139 -18.38 -36.19 -13.19
C LEU A 139 -18.90 -35.28 -14.30
N GLY A 140 -20.02 -34.59 -14.04
CA GLY A 140 -20.46 -33.45 -14.83
C GLY A 140 -19.41 -32.34 -14.70
N GLN A 141 -18.66 -32.13 -15.77
CA GLN A 141 -17.74 -31.01 -15.92
C GLN A 141 -18.54 -29.71 -15.92
N SER A 142 -18.45 -28.95 -14.82
CA SER A 142 -18.88 -27.56 -14.78
C SER A 142 -17.70 -26.68 -15.20
N PRO A 143 -17.88 -25.64 -16.05
CA PRO A 143 -16.77 -24.81 -16.50
C PRO A 143 -16.29 -23.94 -15.33
N GLY A 144 -15.12 -24.27 -14.80
CA GLY A 144 -14.46 -23.51 -13.75
C GLY A 144 -14.08 -22.12 -14.23
N TYR A 145 -14.79 -21.11 -13.76
CA TYR A 145 -14.22 -19.77 -13.67
C TYR A 145 -13.24 -19.74 -12.50
N TYR A 146 -12.04 -20.22 -12.76
CA TYR A 146 -10.89 -20.00 -11.88
C TYR A 146 -10.54 -18.52 -12.01
N TYR A 147 -10.89 -17.71 -11.01
CA TYR A 147 -10.38 -16.34 -10.91
C TYR A 147 -9.05 -16.42 -10.15
N PRO A 148 -7.88 -16.23 -10.80
CA PRO A 148 -6.61 -16.25 -10.10
C PRO A 148 -6.50 -14.93 -9.30
N SER A 149 -6.44 -15.04 -7.98
CA SER A 149 -6.11 -13.90 -7.11
C SER A 149 -4.69 -13.40 -7.45
N PRO A 150 -4.47 -12.10 -7.72
CA PRO A 150 -3.17 -11.59 -8.19
C PRO A 150 -2.03 -11.60 -7.16
N TRP A 151 -2.25 -12.11 -5.95
CA TRP A 151 -1.36 -11.89 -4.80
C TRP A 151 -0.70 -13.14 -4.24
N ASN A 152 -0.84 -14.29 -4.89
CA ASN A 152 -0.02 -15.46 -4.56
C ASN A 152 1.33 -15.37 -5.27
N ASN A 153 2.18 -14.44 -4.81
CA ASN A 153 3.62 -14.55 -4.95
C ASN A 153 4.17 -14.84 -3.57
N ASP A 154 4.21 -16.12 -3.19
CA ASP A 154 5.02 -16.61 -2.08
C ASP A 154 6.44 -16.85 -2.61
N PRO A 155 7.47 -16.07 -2.20
CA PRO A 155 8.83 -16.31 -2.63
C PRO A 155 9.55 -17.18 -1.60
N LEU A 156 9.06 -18.38 -1.31
CA LEU A 156 9.75 -19.32 -0.43
C LEU A 156 9.43 -20.76 -0.84
N GLY A 157 10.40 -21.41 -1.48
CA GLY A 157 10.34 -22.83 -1.87
C GLY A 157 11.73 -23.32 -2.29
N ASP A 158 12.43 -23.91 -1.32
CA ASP A 158 13.82 -24.34 -1.36
C ASP A 158 14.14 -25.38 -2.44
N GLY A 159 15.37 -25.30 -2.98
CA GLY A 159 15.96 -26.29 -3.87
C GLY A 159 17.43 -26.54 -3.51
N TYR A 160 17.67 -27.27 -2.41
CA TYR A 160 18.98 -27.88 -2.16
C TYR A 160 19.26 -28.93 -3.24
N HIS A 161 20.13 -28.60 -4.20
CA HIS A 161 20.81 -29.61 -5.02
C HIS A 161 22.26 -29.73 -4.56
N ARG A 162 22.49 -30.81 -3.80
CA ARG A 162 23.80 -31.39 -3.51
C ARG A 162 24.24 -32.17 -4.76
N GLY A 163 25.47 -31.94 -5.23
CA GLY A 163 26.05 -32.67 -6.34
C GLY A 163 27.50 -32.26 -6.59
N ASP A 164 28.42 -33.06 -6.07
CA ASP A 164 29.86 -33.03 -6.34
C ASP A 164 30.17 -33.19 -7.84
N ASN A 165 31.18 -32.49 -8.37
CA ASN A 165 32.30 -33.07 -9.16
C ASN A 165 33.20 -32.03 -9.87
N ILE A 166 34.51 -32.29 -9.71
CA ILE A 166 35.72 -31.76 -10.38
C ILE A 166 36.15 -30.32 -10.05
#